data_AF-A0A846ZE64-F1
#
_entry.id   AF-A0A846ZE64-F1
#
_cell.length_a   1.000
_cell.length_b   1.000
_cell.length_c   1.000
_cell.angle_alpha   90.00
_cell.angle_beta   90.00
_cell.angle_gamma   90.00
#
_symmetry.space_group_name_H-M   'P 1'
#
loop_
_entity.id
_entity.type
_entity.pdbx_description
1 polymer ?
#
loop_
_entity_poly.entity_id
_entity_poly.type
_entity_poly.pdbx_seq_one_letter_code
_entity_poly.pdbx_strand_id
1 'polypeptide(L)'
;MDINERLQNEQLGGGQPQINPDEQRRYLGTFRERVIVAVKASQVNQTNIQSQFEAALKAQPIGKILINQDLAGASFTAYVAIAARTNHPFTLLSHVATSATQDDPIAVLLAADEAVNIDQIYFT
;
A
#
# COMPACT_ATOMS: atom_id res chain seq x y z
N MET A 1 26.99 25.68 -32.37
CA MET A 1 26.38 25.23 -31.10
C MET A 1 25.19 24.38 -31.48
N ASP A 2 25.30 23.06 -31.38
CA ASP A 2 24.12 22.20 -31.50
C ASP A 2 23.44 22.10 -30.14
N ILE A 3 22.59 23.10 -29.91
CA ILE A 3 21.75 23.26 -28.72
C ILE A 3 20.74 22.11 -28.53
N ASN A 4 20.54 21.27 -29.54
CA ASN A 4 19.58 20.16 -29.51
C ASN A 4 20.10 18.85 -28.92
N GLU A 5 21.42 18.67 -28.75
CA GLU A 5 21.98 17.46 -28.11
C GLU A 5 22.17 17.61 -26.60
N ARG A 6 22.21 18.84 -26.08
CA ARG A 6 22.31 19.11 -24.63
C ARG A 6 20.96 18.98 -23.92
N LEU A 7 19.84 19.23 -24.61
CA LEU A 7 18.49 19.05 -24.05
C LEU A 7 17.97 17.60 -24.07
N GLN A 8 18.63 16.67 -24.79
CA GLN A 8 18.18 15.28 -24.83
C GLN A 8 18.77 14.43 -23.70
N ASN A 9 19.91 14.84 -23.15
CA ASN A 9 20.54 14.14 -22.01
C ASN A 9 20.27 14.79 -20.65
N GLU A 10 19.71 16.01 -20.64
CA GLU A 10 19.29 16.73 -19.43
C GLU A 10 17.78 16.56 -19.12
N GLN A 11 17.08 15.77 -19.94
CA GLN A 11 15.73 15.28 -19.66
C GLN A 11 15.77 13.82 -19.18
N LEU A 12 15.58 13.44 -17.92
CA LEU A 12 15.23 14.17 -16.71
C LEU A 12 15.67 13.30 -15.52
N GLY A 13 16.70 13.73 -14.79
CA GLY A 13 16.81 13.47 -13.36
C GLY A 13 17.51 12.18 -12.93
N GLY A 14 18.78 12.30 -12.53
CA GLY A 14 19.13 11.69 -11.25
C GLY A 14 18.18 12.27 -10.19
N GLY A 15 17.31 11.47 -9.58
CA GLY A 15 16.22 12.07 -8.83
C GLY A 15 15.23 11.08 -8.24
N GLN A 16 15.52 10.68 -7.00
CA GLN A 16 14.61 10.03 -6.04
C GLN A 16 14.05 8.67 -6.49
N PRO A 17 13.88 7.70 -5.57
CA PRO A 17 13.31 6.40 -5.93
C PRO A 17 11.87 6.62 -6.44
N GLN A 18 11.70 6.58 -7.76
CA GLN A 18 10.39 6.75 -8.39
C GLN A 18 9.73 5.36 -8.43
N ILE A 19 8.61 5.20 -7.73
CA ILE A 19 7.86 3.94 -7.70
C ILE A 19 7.39 3.63 -9.13
N ASN A 20 7.66 2.42 -9.61
CA ASN A 20 7.10 1.97 -10.88
C ASN A 20 5.57 2.09 -10.85
N PRO A 21 4.91 2.58 -11.90
CA PRO A 21 3.45 2.76 -11.90
C PRO A 21 2.68 1.45 -11.63
N ASP A 22 3.23 0.29 -12.01
CA ASP A 22 2.65 -1.00 -11.68
C ASP A 22 2.77 -1.34 -10.18
N GLU A 23 3.94 -1.09 -9.57
CA GLU A 23 4.14 -1.24 -8.12
C GLU A 23 3.27 -0.25 -7.34
N GLN A 24 3.15 0.99 -7.81
CA GLN A 24 2.32 2.01 -7.19
C GLN A 24 0.86 1.57 -7.16
N ARG A 25 0.35 0.97 -8.24
CA ARG A 25 -1.01 0.41 -8.30
C ARG A 25 -1.15 -0.81 -7.38
N ARG A 26 -0.14 -1.69 -7.36
CA ARG A 26 -0.13 -2.91 -6.55
C ARG A 26 -0.10 -2.63 -5.05
N TYR A 27 0.68 -1.65 -4.62
CA TYR A 27 0.87 -1.28 -3.22
C TYR A 27 0.17 0.04 -2.86
N LEU A 28 -0.97 0.35 -3.49
CA LEU A 28 -1.83 1.45 -3.06
C LEU A 28 -1.14 2.83 -2.97
N GLY A 29 -0.10 3.07 -3.76
CA GLY A 29 0.66 4.32 -3.73
C GLY A 29 1.92 4.31 -2.86
N THR A 30 2.26 3.20 -2.22
CA THR A 30 3.47 3.07 -1.39
C THR A 30 4.56 2.19 -2.04
N PHE A 31 5.76 2.22 -1.47
CA PHE A 31 6.87 1.35 -1.84
C PHE A 31 6.74 -0.01 -1.17
N ARG A 32 7.09 -1.10 -1.88
CA ARG A 32 7.11 -2.46 -1.33
C ARG A 32 7.91 -2.55 -0.02
N GLU A 33 9.08 -1.91 0.02
CA GLU A 33 9.99 -1.95 1.17
C GLU A 33 9.41 -1.32 2.44
N ARG A 34 8.38 -0.46 2.32
CA ARG A 34 7.70 0.15 3.46
C ARG A 34 6.47 -0.63 3.91
N VAL A 35 6.05 -1.65 3.16
CA VAL A 35 4.87 -2.44 3.52
C VAL A 35 5.23 -3.38 4.65
N ILE A 36 4.53 -3.25 5.77
CA ILE A 36 4.68 -4.14 6.92
C ILE A 36 3.81 -5.37 6.74
N VAL A 37 2.52 -5.15 6.46
CA VAL A 37 1.52 -6.20 6.21
C VAL A 37 0.54 -5.75 5.14
N ALA A 38 0.05 -6.70 4.34
CA ALA A 38 -0.92 -6.49 3.28
C ALA A 38 -2.00 -7.58 3.30
N VAL A 39 -3.24 -7.13 3.20
CA VAL A 39 -4.44 -7.93 3.07
C VAL A 39 -4.91 -7.89 1.63
N LYS A 40 -5.06 -9.06 1.04
CA LYS A 40 -5.57 -9.19 -0.33
C LYS A 40 -7.09 -9.00 -0.38
N ALA A 41 -7.62 -8.64 -1.53
CA ALA A 41 -9.05 -8.45 -1.74
C ALA A 41 -9.85 -9.72 -1.40
N SER A 42 -9.34 -10.90 -1.75
CA SER A 42 -9.99 -12.17 -1.40
C SER A 42 -10.04 -12.44 0.12
N GLN A 43 -9.13 -11.84 0.88
CA GLN A 43 -8.98 -12.04 2.33
C GLN A 43 -9.62 -10.93 3.18
N VAL A 44 -9.95 -9.78 2.59
CA VAL A 44 -10.41 -8.59 3.33
C VAL A 44 -11.68 -8.83 4.15
N ASN A 45 -12.54 -9.73 3.68
CA ASN A 45 -13.80 -10.11 4.32
C ASN A 45 -13.63 -11.13 5.46
N GLN A 46 -12.43 -11.70 5.65
CA GLN A 46 -12.19 -12.70 6.67
C GLN A 46 -11.89 -12.07 8.04
N THR A 47 -12.66 -12.46 9.06
CA THR A 47 -12.50 -11.94 10.43
C THR A 47 -11.15 -12.33 11.06
N ASN A 48 -10.60 -13.49 10.71
CA ASN A 48 -9.27 -13.93 11.15
C ASN A 48 -8.19 -12.92 10.70
N ILE A 49 -8.25 -12.51 9.43
CA ILE A 49 -7.32 -11.56 8.83
C ILE A 49 -7.42 -10.19 9.51
N GLN A 50 -8.64 -9.73 9.81
CA GLN A 50 -8.85 -8.49 10.55
C GLN A 50 -8.19 -8.53 11.94
N SER A 51 -8.29 -9.67 12.64
CA SER A 51 -7.67 -9.86 13.96
C SER A 51 -6.15 -9.90 13.88
N GLN A 52 -5.58 -10.59 12.88
CA GLN A 52 -4.13 -10.59 12.65
C GLN A 52 -3.62 -9.19 12.26
N PHE A 53 -4.37 -8.46 11.45
CA PHE A 53 -4.04 -7.08 11.08
C PHE A 53 -4.06 -6.14 12.28
N GLU A 54 -5.06 -6.25 13.16
CA GLU A 54 -5.09 -5.52 14.43
C GLU A 54 -3.88 -5.84 15.31
N ALA A 55 -3.48 -7.12 15.39
CA ALA A 55 -2.29 -7.52 16.13
C ALA A 55 -1.00 -6.91 15.55
N ALA A 56 -0.88 -6.87 14.22
CA ALA A 56 0.24 -6.23 13.53
C ALA A 56 0.31 -4.72 13.82
N LEU A 57 -0.83 -4.02 13.82
CA LEU A 57 -0.91 -2.60 14.19
C LEU A 57 -0.51 -2.34 15.65
N LYS A 58 -0.91 -3.22 16.57
CA LYS A 58 -0.48 -3.10 17.98
C LYS A 58 1.02 -3.35 18.14
N ALA A 59 1.58 -4.26 17.35
CA ALA A 59 3.01 -4.55 17.35
C ALA A 59 3.83 -3.40 16.73
N GLN A 60 3.25 -2.66 15.78
CA GLN A 60 3.92 -1.56 15.12
C GLN A 60 3.12 -0.26 15.17
N PRO A 61 3.32 0.57 16.23
CA PRO A 61 2.58 1.81 16.44
C PRO A 61 2.90 2.92 15.42
N ILE A 62 3.94 2.74 14.61
CA ILE A 62 4.40 3.72 13.62
C ILE A 62 4.05 3.21 12.23
N GLY A 63 3.09 3.87 11.59
CA GLY A 63 2.71 3.58 10.21
C GLY A 63 1.38 4.22 9.81
N LYS A 64 1.06 4.11 8.53
CA LYS A 64 -0.21 4.53 7.94
C LYS A 64 -0.89 3.36 7.25
N ILE A 65 -2.19 3.28 7.43
CA ILE A 65 -3.02 2.23 6.83
C ILE A 65 -3.58 2.74 5.51
N LEU A 66 -3.34 2.03 4.43
CA LEU A 66 -3.92 2.34 3.12
C LEU A 66 -5.04 1.35 2.84
N ILE A 67 -6.23 1.86 2.57
CA ILE A 67 -7.45 1.08 2.41
C ILE A 67 -8.05 1.39 1.05
N ASN A 68 -8.08 0.41 0.16
CA ASN A 68 -8.80 0.48 -1.09
C ASN A 68 -10.27 0.14 -0.86
N GLN A 69 -11.13 1.15 -0.87
CA GLN A 69 -12.56 0.96 -0.60
C GLN A 69 -13.28 0.16 -1.68
N ASP A 70 -12.80 0.19 -2.93
CA ASP A 70 -13.41 -0.53 -4.04
C ASP A 70 -13.27 -2.04 -3.84
N LEU A 71 -12.06 -2.49 -3.45
CA LEU A 71 -11.76 -3.88 -3.14
C LEU A 71 -12.27 -4.31 -1.77
N ALA A 72 -12.21 -3.43 -0.76
CA ALA A 72 -12.64 -3.75 0.60
C ALA A 72 -14.17 -3.75 0.75
N GLY A 73 -14.92 -3.15 -0.19
CA GLY A 73 -16.37 -3.19 -0.22
C GLY A 73 -16.99 -2.63 1.07
N ALA A 74 -17.77 -3.44 1.80
CA ALA A 74 -18.32 -3.07 3.11
C ALA A 74 -17.34 -3.32 4.28
N SER A 75 -16.36 -4.21 4.09
CA SER A 75 -15.41 -4.64 5.12
C SER A 75 -14.39 -3.56 5.49
N PHE A 76 -14.21 -2.53 4.66
CA PHE A 76 -13.33 -1.39 4.97
C PHE A 76 -13.67 -0.72 6.30
N THR A 77 -14.95 -0.70 6.69
CA THR A 77 -15.42 -0.09 7.95
C THR A 77 -14.79 -0.75 9.16
N ALA A 78 -14.56 -2.07 9.13
CA ALA A 78 -13.87 -2.81 10.17
C ALA A 78 -12.40 -2.37 10.29
N TYR A 79 -11.69 -2.22 9.17
CA TYR A 79 -10.30 -1.75 9.16
C TYR A 79 -10.17 -0.30 9.62
N VAL A 80 -11.11 0.57 9.24
CA VAL A 80 -11.16 1.96 9.75
C VAL A 80 -11.40 1.97 11.26
N ALA A 81 -12.29 1.13 11.77
CA ALA A 81 -12.52 1.02 13.21
C ALA A 81 -11.26 0.51 13.96
N ILE A 82 -10.54 -0.47 13.39
CA ILE A 82 -9.27 -0.97 13.92
C ILE A 82 -8.21 0.14 13.92
N ALA A 83 -8.09 0.89 12.82
CA ALA A 83 -7.18 2.03 12.69
C ALA A 83 -7.44 3.08 13.78
N ALA A 84 -8.71 3.48 13.95
CA ALA A 84 -9.12 4.43 14.96
C ALA A 84 -8.83 3.94 16.38
N ARG A 85 -9.10 2.65 16.67
CA ARG A 85 -8.81 2.01 17.96
C ARG A 85 -7.32 1.96 18.29
N THR A 86 -6.50 1.73 17.29
CA THR A 86 -5.04 1.65 17.41
C THR A 86 -4.36 3.02 17.26
N ASN A 87 -5.14 4.10 17.09
CA ASN A 87 -4.67 5.46 16.86
C ASN A 87 -3.72 5.62 15.65
N HIS A 88 -3.92 4.79 14.62
CA HIS A 88 -3.14 4.85 13.40
C HIS A 88 -3.79 5.75 12.35
N PRO A 89 -3.01 6.59 11.65
CA PRO A 89 -3.52 7.32 10.49
C PRO A 89 -3.90 6.32 9.40
N PHE A 90 -5.05 6.56 8.77
CA PHE A 90 -5.52 5.76 7.64
C PHE A 90 -5.85 6.65 6.44
N THR A 91 -5.73 6.10 5.25
CA THR A 91 -6.09 6.75 3.99
C THR A 91 -7.03 5.83 3.23
N LEU A 92 -8.22 6.34 2.94
CA LEU A 92 -9.19 5.69 2.09
C LEU A 92 -8.93 6.09 0.65
N LEU A 93 -8.60 5.10 -0.18
CA LEU A 93 -8.34 5.27 -1.60
C LEU A 93 -9.58 4.81 -2.38
N SER A 94 -10.11 5.69 -3.21
CA SER A 94 -11.18 5.43 -4.18
C SER A 94 -10.57 5.34 -5.57
N HIS A 95 -11.18 4.59 -6.49
CA HIS A 95 -10.71 4.51 -7.89
C HIS A 95 -9.23 4.15 -8.04
N VAL A 96 -8.73 3.23 -7.21
CA VAL A 96 -7.38 2.71 -7.42
C VAL A 96 -7.41 1.82 -8.66
N ALA A 97 -6.71 2.26 -9.71
CA ALA A 97 -6.56 1.46 -10.91
C ALA A 97 -5.82 0.16 -10.59
N THR A 98 -6.54 -0.96 -10.55
CA THR A 98 -5.93 -2.28 -10.45
C THR A 98 -5.39 -2.68 -11.81
N SER A 99 -4.18 -3.25 -11.84
CA SER A 99 -3.67 -3.84 -13.08
C SER A 99 -4.55 -5.05 -13.43
N ALA A 100 -5.09 -5.10 -14.65
CA ALA A 100 -5.97 -6.18 -15.12
C ALA A 100 -5.33 -7.59 -15.07
N THR A 101 -4.01 -7.66 -14.88
CA THR A 101 -3.21 -8.89 -14.74
C THR A 101 -3.07 -9.35 -13.28
N GLN A 102 -3.58 -8.60 -12.31
CA GLN A 102 -3.55 -8.97 -10.89
C GLN A 102 -4.83 -9.74 -10.53
N ASP A 103 -4.68 -11.05 -10.37
CA ASP A 103 -5.78 -11.95 -9.96
C ASP A 103 -6.28 -11.68 -8.53
N ASP A 104 -5.38 -11.26 -7.63
CA ASP A 104 -5.70 -10.97 -6.22
C ASP A 104 -4.98 -9.70 -5.73
N PRO A 105 -5.53 -8.50 -6.01
CA PRO A 105 -4.92 -7.23 -5.64
C PRO A 105 -5.01 -6.96 -4.13
N ILE A 106 -4.17 -6.04 -3.64
CA ILE A 106 -4.14 -5.66 -2.23
C ILE A 106 -5.30 -4.70 -1.94
N ALA A 107 -6.17 -5.08 -1.01
CA ALA A 107 -7.29 -4.25 -0.56
C ALA A 107 -6.90 -3.34 0.61
N VAL A 108 -6.10 -3.84 1.55
CA VAL A 108 -5.65 -3.07 2.71
C VAL A 108 -4.19 -3.35 2.96
N LEU A 109 -3.39 -2.35 3.31
CA LEU A 109 -2.02 -2.58 3.79
C LEU A 109 -1.63 -1.58 4.86
N LEU A 110 -0.65 -1.95 5.67
CA LEU A 110 0.04 -1.08 6.61
C LEU A 110 1.40 -0.71 6.02
N ALA A 111 1.61 0.58 5.81
CA ALA A 111 2.88 1.13 5.38
C ALA A 111 3.59 1.82 6.55
N ALA A 112 4.84 1.47 6.81
CA ALA A 112 5.72 2.21 7.70
C ALA A 112 6.11 3.57 7.10
N ASP A 113 6.60 4.47 7.94
CA ASP A 113 7.23 5.71 7.48
C ASP A 113 8.59 5.41 6.82
N GLU A 114 9.32 4.44 7.39
CA GLU A 114 10.64 3.99 6.97
C GLU A 114 10.62 2.64 6.21
N ALA A 115 11.74 2.29 5.57
CA ALA A 115 11.89 1.03 4.85
C ALA A 115 12.13 -0.14 5.82
N VAL A 116 11.16 -1.06 5.90
CA VAL A 116 11.18 -2.25 6.78
C VAL A 116 11.64 -3.53 6.08
N ASN A 117 11.63 -3.58 4.74
CA ASN A 117 12.11 -4.71 3.93
C ASN A 117 11.57 -6.08 4.38
N ILE A 118 10.27 -6.16 4.66
CA ILE A 118 9.61 -7.41 5.05
C ILE A 118 9.26 -8.21 3.79
N ASP A 119 9.73 -9.46 3.70
CA ASP A 119 9.42 -10.33 2.57
C ASP A 119 8.00 -10.93 2.68
N GLN A 120 7.65 -11.46 3.86
CA GLN A 120 6.34 -12.03 4.13
C GLN A 120 5.36 -10.97 4.68
N ILE A 121 4.74 -10.23 3.77
CA ILE A 121 3.72 -9.22 4.10
C ILE A 121 2.29 -9.78 4.09
N TYR A 122 2.07 -10.95 3.48
CA TYR A 122 0.74 -11.52 3.31
C TYR A 122 0.39 -12.47 4.46
N PHE A 123 -0.88 -12.46 4.85
CA PHE A 123 -1.44 -13.41 5.81
C PHE A 123 -1.62 -14.79 5.17
N THR A 124 -1.22 -15.83 5.90
CA THR A 124 -1.38 -17.25 5.55
C THR A 124 -2.69 -17.79 6.12
#